data_AF-A0A2N5Y1U8-F1
#
_entry.id   AF-A0A2N5Y1U8-F1
#
_cell.length_a   1.000
_cell.length_b   1.000
_cell.length_c   1.000
_cell.angle_alpha   90.00
_cell.angle_beta   90.00
_cell.angle_gamma   90.00
#
_symmetry.space_group_name_H-M   'P 1'
#
loop_
_entity.id
_entity.type
_entity.pdbx_description
1 polymer ?
#
loop_
_entity_poly.entity_id
_entity_poly.type
_entity_poly.pdbx_seq_one_letter_code
_entity_poly.pdbx_strand_id
1 'polypeptide(L)'
;METSQQRKIRELLEEHEGKNESSDTSLRAHALEHTAEDYVPKTLTPYEWEQWYAEHGVPESHRKPMPAAKTRSSLWQRALRFFARR
;
A
#
# COMPACT_ATOMS: atom_id res chain seq x y z
N MET A 1 18.84 39.98 -2.61
CA MET A 1 19.47 39.08 -1.61
C MET A 1 18.39 38.21 -1.04
N GLU A 2 18.60 36.89 -0.98
CA GLU A 2 17.63 36.01 -0.32
C GLU A 2 17.76 36.08 1.19
N THR A 3 16.62 36.10 1.88
CA THR A 3 16.59 36.07 3.35
C THR A 3 16.89 34.67 3.86
N SER A 4 17.29 34.56 5.13
CA SER A 4 17.50 33.27 5.80
C SER A 4 16.23 32.40 5.75
N GLN A 5 15.05 33.02 5.85
CA GLN A 5 13.76 32.32 5.75
C GLN A 5 13.52 31.76 4.35
N GLN A 6 13.85 32.52 3.29
CA GLN A 6 13.71 32.05 1.91
C GLN A 6 14.61 30.84 1.63
N ARG A 7 15.83 30.82 2.17
CA ARG A 7 16.72 29.65 2.07
C ARG A 7 16.15 28.42 2.77
N LYS A 8 15.59 28.57 3.96
CA LYS A 8 14.98 27.47 4.71
C LYS A 8 13.73 26.91 4.03
N ILE A 9 12.92 27.78 3.41
CA ILE A 9 11.77 27.36 2.62
C ILE A 9 12.21 26.54 1.41
N ARG A 10 13.25 26.98 0.68
CA ARG A 10 13.81 26.22 -0.45
C ARG A 10 14.31 24.85 -0.03
N GLU A 11 15.10 24.78 1.04
CA GLU A 11 15.64 23.52 1.56
C GLU A 11 14.53 22.51 1.89
N LEU A 12 13.44 22.98 2.54
CA LEU A 12 12.28 22.14 2.84
C LEU A 12 11.52 21.70 1.59
N LEU A 13 11.39 22.58 0.58
CA LEU A 13 10.76 22.25 -0.70
C LEU A 13 11.58 21.24 -1.50
N GLU A 14 12.90 21.41 -1.59
CA GLU A 14 13.80 20.47 -2.26
C GLU A 14 13.84 19.09 -1.57
N GLU A 15 13.80 19.07 -0.23
CA GLU A 15 13.68 17.82 0.54
C GLU A 15 12.33 17.11 0.29
N HIS A 16 11.26 17.89 0.11
CA HIS A 16 9.91 17.37 -0.12
C HIS A 16 9.70 16.91 -1.57
N GLU A 17 10.23 17.63 -2.56
CA GLU A 17 10.19 17.26 -3.99
C GLU A 17 11.01 16.00 -4.28
N GLY A 18 12.13 15.79 -3.57
CA GLY A 18 12.94 14.57 -3.70
C GLY A 18 12.33 13.32 -3.06
N LYS A 19 11.34 13.46 -2.17
CA LYS A 19 10.65 12.35 -1.47
C LYS A 19 9.25 12.07 -1.98
N ASN A 20 8.59 13.06 -2.61
CA ASN A 20 7.25 12.92 -3.14
C ASN A 20 7.31 12.89 -4.67
N GLU A 21 7.48 11.71 -5.24
CA GLU A 21 7.08 11.46 -6.62
C GLU A 21 5.57 11.76 -6.74
N SER A 22 5.26 13.00 -7.13
CA SER A 22 4.03 13.41 -7.83
C SER A 22 2.68 12.95 -7.24
N SER A 23 2.45 13.13 -5.94
CA SER A 23 1.09 13.08 -5.39
C SER A 23 0.45 14.47 -5.44
N ASP A 24 -0.22 14.77 -6.56
CA ASP A 24 -1.06 15.97 -6.68
C ASP A 24 -2.11 15.94 -5.56
N THR A 25 -1.96 16.82 -4.57
CA THR A 25 -2.83 16.90 -3.38
C THR A 25 -3.97 17.90 -3.59
N SER A 26 -4.19 18.34 -4.84
CA SER A 26 -5.27 19.26 -5.15
C SER A 26 -6.64 18.60 -4.96
N LEU A 27 -7.63 19.42 -4.60
CA LEU A 27 -9.03 18.96 -4.53
C LEU A 27 -9.51 18.35 -5.84
N ARG A 28 -8.98 18.83 -6.97
CA ARG A 28 -9.25 18.29 -8.30
C ARG A 28 -8.72 16.86 -8.44
N ALA A 29 -7.49 16.61 -8.03
CA ALA A 29 -6.89 15.28 -8.09
C ALA A 29 -7.69 14.29 -7.24
N HIS A 30 -8.09 14.69 -6.02
CA HIS A 30 -8.98 13.87 -5.19
C HIS A 30 -10.33 13.62 -5.85
N ALA A 31 -10.99 14.64 -6.40
CA ALA A 31 -12.27 14.47 -7.09
C ALA A 31 -12.18 13.47 -8.25
N LEU A 32 -11.06 13.46 -9.00
CA LEU A 32 -10.81 12.49 -10.06
C LEU A 32 -10.57 11.08 -9.50
N GLU A 33 -9.83 10.94 -8.40
CA GLU A 33 -9.61 9.67 -7.72
C GLU A 33 -10.93 9.01 -7.30
N HIS A 34 -11.88 9.80 -6.80
CA HIS A 34 -13.22 9.34 -6.41
C HIS A 34 -14.08 8.84 -7.59
N THR A 35 -13.75 9.21 -8.83
CA THR A 35 -14.46 8.76 -10.04
C THR A 35 -13.83 7.54 -10.70
N ALA A 36 -12.70 7.04 -10.17
CA ALA A 36 -12.06 5.85 -10.70
C ALA A 36 -12.92 4.61 -10.45
N GLU A 37 -12.90 3.67 -11.40
CA GLU A 37 -13.65 2.40 -11.31
C GLU A 37 -13.17 1.54 -10.12
N ASP A 38 -11.88 1.60 -9.80
CA ASP A 38 -11.26 0.89 -8.68
C ASP A 38 -11.32 1.67 -7.35
N TYR A 39 -12.08 2.76 -7.29
CA TYR A 39 -12.17 3.57 -6.09
C TYR A 39 -12.89 2.82 -4.96
N VAL A 40 -12.17 2.62 -3.84
CA VAL A 40 -12.72 2.04 -2.62
C VAL A 40 -13.00 3.15 -1.60
N PRO A 41 -14.28 3.38 -1.22
CA PRO A 41 -14.62 4.38 -0.21
C PRO A 41 -13.92 4.15 1.12
N LYS A 42 -13.54 5.20 1.84
CA LYS A 42 -12.88 5.08 3.17
C LYS A 42 -13.79 5.43 4.35
N THR A 43 -14.91 6.09 4.08
CA THR A 43 -15.76 6.74 5.09
C THR A 43 -17.16 6.17 5.20
N LEU A 44 -17.43 5.00 4.59
CA LEU A 44 -18.74 4.35 4.70
C LEU A 44 -18.99 3.86 6.14
N THR A 45 -20.25 3.93 6.55
CA THR A 45 -20.73 3.30 7.78
C THR A 45 -20.74 1.78 7.64
N PRO A 46 -20.77 1.01 8.75
CA PRO A 46 -20.78 -0.45 8.68
C PRO A 46 -21.92 -1.03 7.81
N TYR A 47 -23.12 -0.43 7.88
CA TYR A 47 -24.26 -0.86 7.06
C TYR A 47 -24.04 -0.57 5.56
N GLU A 48 -23.50 0.60 5.23
CA GLU A 48 -23.19 0.95 3.84
C GLU A 48 -22.07 0.06 3.28
N TRP A 49 -21.12 -0.37 4.12
CA TRP A 49 -20.12 -1.36 3.72
C TRP A 49 -20.73 -2.71 3.34
N GLU A 50 -21.74 -3.18 4.06
CA GLU A 50 -22.43 -4.43 3.73
C GLU A 50 -23.08 -4.35 2.34
N GLN A 51 -23.75 -3.24 2.04
CA GLN A 51 -24.32 -2.98 0.71
C GLN A 51 -23.23 -2.91 -0.36
N TRP A 52 -22.17 -2.15 -0.09
CA TRP A 52 -21.07 -1.98 -1.03
C TRP A 52 -20.37 -3.30 -1.37
N TYR A 53 -20.13 -4.17 -0.35
CA TYR A 53 -19.56 -5.50 -0.57
C TYR A 53 -20.49 -6.44 -1.34
N ALA A 54 -21.81 -6.30 -1.21
CA ALA A 54 -22.75 -7.11 -1.97
C ALA A 54 -22.69 -6.77 -3.47
N GLU A 55 -22.42 -5.51 -3.81
CA GLU A 55 -22.34 -5.02 -5.18
C GLU A 55 -20.94 -5.20 -5.81
N HIS A 56 -19.88 -4.90 -5.07
CA HIS A 56 -18.50 -4.80 -5.59
C HIS A 56 -17.58 -5.94 -5.11
N GLY A 57 -18.03 -6.73 -4.13
CA GLY A 57 -17.21 -7.74 -3.46
C GLY A 57 -16.23 -7.15 -2.44
N VAL A 58 -15.39 -8.00 -1.86
CA VAL A 58 -14.42 -7.58 -0.83
C VAL A 58 -13.12 -7.08 -1.47
N PRO A 59 -12.69 -5.82 -1.21
CA PRO A 59 -11.44 -5.26 -1.69
C PRO A 59 -10.24 -6.06 -1.22
N GLU A 60 -9.17 -6.10 -2.02
CA GLU A 60 -7.94 -6.81 -1.67
C GLU A 60 -7.36 -6.34 -0.33
N SER A 61 -7.39 -5.03 -0.07
CA SER A 61 -6.93 -4.41 1.17
C SER A 61 -7.63 -4.93 2.42
N HIS A 62 -8.86 -5.44 2.29
CA HIS A 62 -9.65 -5.97 3.41
C HIS A 62 -9.53 -7.50 3.54
N ARG A 63 -8.91 -8.18 2.57
CA ARG A 63 -8.65 -9.62 2.64
C ARG A 63 -7.49 -9.85 3.60
N LYS A 64 -7.76 -10.55 4.71
CA LYS A 64 -6.68 -10.99 5.62
C LYS A 64 -5.75 -11.92 4.83
N PRO A 65 -4.42 -11.66 4.79
CA PRO A 65 -3.51 -12.60 4.16
C PRO A 65 -3.61 -13.93 4.92
N MET A 66 -3.96 -15.00 4.19
CA MET A 66 -3.86 -16.35 4.76
C MET A 66 -2.41 -16.53 5.23
N PRO A 67 -2.16 -17.00 6.46
CA PRO A 67 -0.80 -17.23 6.91
C PRO A 67 -0.16 -18.24 5.95
N ALA A 68 0.88 -17.82 5.24
CA ALA A 68 1.65 -18.69 4.38
C ALA A 68 2.05 -19.92 5.21
N ALA A 69 1.68 -21.10 4.74
CA ALA A 69 2.00 -22.35 5.42
C ALA A 69 3.52 -22.41 5.63
N LYS A 70 3.97 -22.23 6.87
CA LYS A 70 5.39 -22.31 7.22
C LYS A 70 5.85 -23.73 6.89
N THR A 71 6.52 -23.92 5.76
CA THR A 71 7.16 -25.19 5.42
C THR A 71 8.25 -25.44 6.44
N ARG A 72 7.92 -26.20 7.49
CA ARG A 72 8.91 -26.73 8.43
C ARG A 72 9.83 -27.64 7.62
N SER A 73 11.03 -27.16 7.31
CA SER A 73 12.04 -27.97 6.65
C SER A 73 12.28 -29.22 7.48
N SER A 74 11.83 -30.36 6.97
CA SER A 74 11.93 -31.62 7.69
C SER A 74 13.40 -32.03 7.79
N LEU A 75 13.85 -32.40 8.99
CA LEU A 75 15.21 -32.92 9.21
C LEU A 75 15.52 -34.13 8.30
N TRP A 76 14.49 -34.86 7.85
CA TRP A 76 14.60 -35.93 6.86
C TRP A 76 15.01 -35.46 5.47
N GLN A 77 14.60 -34.26 5.04
CA GLN A 77 15.06 -33.68 3.76
C GLN A 77 16.55 -33.31 3.82
N ARG A 78 17.09 -33.00 5.01
CA ARG A 78 18.53 -32.78 5.21
C ARG A 78 19.32 -34.10 5.18
N ALA A 79 18.77 -35.17 5.75
CA ALA A 79 19.40 -36.50 5.72
C ALA A 79 19.43 -37.10 4.31
N LEU A 80 18.35 -36.96 3.52
CA LEU A 80 18.28 -37.43 2.14
C LEU A 80 19.31 -36.76 1.21
N ARG A 81 19.62 -35.48 1.45
CA ARG A 81 20.66 -34.75 0.70
C ARG A 81 22.08 -35.26 0.95
N PHE A 82 22.33 -35.88 2.10
CA PHE A 82 23.63 -36.49 2.39
C PHE A 82 23.80 -37.87 1.75
N PHE A 83 22.70 -38.61 1.55
CA PHE A 83 22.76 -39.92 0.89
C PHE A 83 22.87 -39.82 -0.64
N ALA A 84 22.31 -38.77 -1.24
CA ALA A 84 22.31 -38.58 -2.70
C ALA A 84 23.63 -38.02 -3.28
N ARG A 85 24.71 -37.93 -2.49
CA ARG A 85 25.99 -37.34 -2.91
C ARG A 85 27.17 -38.31 -2.83
N ARG A 86 26.91 -39.61 -2.83
CA ARG A 86 27.92 -40.67 -2.92
C ARG A 86 27.80 -41.44 -4.23
#